data_AF-A0A2E5ELX8-F1
#
_entry.id   AF-A0A2E5ELX8-F1
#
_cell.length_a   1.000
_cell.length_b   1.000
_cell.length_c   1.000
_cell.angle_alpha   90.00
_cell.angle_beta   90.00
_cell.angle_gamma   90.00
#
_symmetry.space_group_name_H-M   'P 1'
#
loop_
_entity.id
_entity.type
_entity.pdbx_description
1 polymer ?
#
loop_
_entity_poly.entity_id
_entity_poly.type
_entity_poly.pdbx_seq_one_letter_code
_entity_poly.pdbx_strand_id
1 'polypeptide(L)'
;MVCLIGLSGCASKGTSRPVFSGSIDSLNVLSFPVAVNLDEDPGTDGFAIKVYPGNLRAAKTREITGGTLEIALFDGVRGSKPADPLKTWTFSAEQLRAYRIDATIGIGYQLALRWEENRPSRSRFSIVTRLIREGKPDVFSAPIDIEMAK
;
A
#
# COMPACT_ATOMS: atom_id res chain seq x y z
N MET A 1 -55.38 2.62 32.89
CA MET A 1 -54.63 3.38 31.87
C MET A 1 -53.16 3.25 32.18
N VAL A 2 -52.40 2.84 31.19
CA VAL A 2 -51.02 2.32 31.20
C VAL A 2 -49.99 3.43 31.34
N CYS A 3 -48.87 3.18 32.04
CA CYS A 3 -47.50 3.34 31.51
C CYS A 3 -46.43 3.02 32.56
N LEU A 4 -45.99 1.75 32.63
CA LEU A 4 -44.66 1.41 33.13
C LEU A 4 -43.67 1.57 31.97
N ILE A 5 -42.79 2.56 32.03
CA ILE A 5 -41.72 2.74 31.05
C ILE A 5 -40.53 1.90 31.52
N GLY A 6 -40.34 0.74 30.90
CA GLY A 6 -39.16 -0.09 31.05
C GLY A 6 -37.98 0.52 30.30
N LEU A 7 -36.97 1.00 31.04
CA LEU A 7 -35.67 1.36 30.52
C LEU A 7 -34.91 0.07 30.14
N SER A 8 -35.13 -0.43 28.93
CA SER A 8 -34.24 -1.41 28.31
C SER A 8 -32.96 -0.71 27.86
N GLY A 9 -32.00 -0.58 28.79
CA GLY A 9 -30.63 -0.23 28.46
C GLY A 9 -29.97 -1.39 27.72
N CYS A 10 -29.77 -1.24 26.41
CA CYS A 10 -28.88 -2.10 25.65
C CYS A 10 -27.43 -1.85 26.10
N ALA A 11 -26.99 -2.58 27.14
CA ALA A 11 -25.59 -2.71 27.46
C ALA A 11 -24.90 -3.49 26.33
N SER A 12 -24.42 -2.78 25.30
CA SER A 12 -23.51 -3.35 24.32
C SER A 12 -22.21 -3.69 25.06
N LYS A 13 -22.09 -4.93 25.52
CA LYS A 13 -20.82 -5.52 25.95
C LYS A 13 -19.84 -5.26 24.81
N GLY A 14 -18.81 -4.46 25.10
CA GLY A 14 -17.72 -4.20 24.18
C GLY A 14 -17.11 -5.53 23.75
N THR A 15 -17.60 -6.06 22.64
CA THR A 15 -16.96 -7.15 21.94
C THR A 15 -15.67 -6.58 21.41
N SER A 16 -14.57 -7.07 21.97
CA SER A 16 -13.23 -7.00 21.40
C SER A 16 -13.40 -7.12 19.89
N ARG A 17 -13.03 -6.08 19.13
CA ARG A 17 -13.10 -6.12 17.67
C ARG A 17 -12.52 -7.46 17.23
N PRO A 18 -13.25 -8.29 16.47
CA PRO A 18 -12.69 -9.55 16.00
C PRO A 18 -11.41 -9.21 15.26
N VAL A 19 -10.28 -9.61 15.81
CA VAL A 19 -9.02 -9.69 15.08
C VAL A 19 -9.23 -10.82 14.10
N PHE A 20 -9.87 -10.52 12.97
CA PHE A 20 -10.07 -11.49 11.92
C PHE A 20 -8.68 -12.00 11.52
N SER A 21 -8.39 -13.27 11.74
CA SER A 21 -7.11 -13.93 11.49
C SER A 21 -6.91 -14.26 9.99
N GLY A 22 -7.22 -13.32 9.10
CA GLY A 22 -7.09 -13.50 7.66
C GLY A 22 -5.69 -13.16 7.17
N SER A 23 -5.06 -14.05 6.39
CA SER A 23 -3.78 -13.80 5.74
C SER A 23 -3.90 -12.72 4.66
N ILE A 24 -2.88 -11.87 4.52
CA ILE A 24 -2.76 -10.99 3.35
C ILE A 24 -2.40 -11.86 2.13
N ASP A 25 -3.22 -11.81 1.09
CA ASP A 25 -3.06 -12.58 -0.16
C ASP A 25 -3.12 -11.70 -1.43
N SER A 26 -3.35 -10.39 -1.25
CA SER A 26 -3.42 -9.41 -2.33
C SER A 26 -2.81 -8.07 -1.89
N LEU A 27 -2.22 -7.34 -2.83
CA LEU A 27 -1.75 -5.97 -2.66
C LEU A 27 -2.40 -5.09 -3.71
N ASN A 28 -3.24 -4.14 -3.28
CA ASN A 28 -3.81 -3.14 -4.16
C ASN A 28 -3.01 -1.85 -3.99
N VAL A 29 -2.48 -1.33 -5.09
CA VAL A 29 -1.65 -0.12 -5.07
C VAL A 29 -2.35 0.94 -5.89
N LEU A 30 -2.41 2.16 -5.34
CA LEU A 30 -2.90 3.34 -6.03
C LEU A 30 -1.73 4.33 -6.15
N SER A 31 -1.62 5.00 -7.27
CA SER A 31 -0.62 6.04 -7.52
C SER A 31 -1.29 7.22 -8.20
N PHE A 32 -0.66 8.39 -8.10
CA PHE A 32 -0.90 9.42 -9.11
C PHE A 32 -0.36 8.93 -10.46
N PRO A 33 -1.03 9.25 -11.58
CA PRO A 33 -0.61 8.81 -12.90
C PRO A 33 0.63 9.57 -13.41
N VAL A 34 1.11 10.58 -12.66
CA VAL A 34 2.25 11.42 -13.02
C VAL A 34 3.19 11.52 -11.82
N ALA A 35 4.49 11.52 -12.09
CA ALA A 35 5.53 11.79 -11.12
C ALA A 35 5.44 13.23 -10.57
N VAL A 36 5.98 13.43 -9.38
CA VAL A 36 5.86 14.68 -8.63
C VAL A 36 7.22 15.19 -8.20
N ASN A 37 7.25 16.46 -7.79
CA ASN A 37 8.35 17.10 -7.08
C ASN A 37 8.11 16.96 -5.57
N LEU A 38 9.10 16.45 -4.85
CA LEU A 38 9.09 16.16 -3.42
C LEU A 38 10.19 16.93 -2.65
N ASP A 39 11.11 17.63 -3.33
CA ASP A 39 12.27 18.30 -2.74
C ASP A 39 12.36 19.81 -2.98
N GLU A 40 11.30 20.39 -3.55
CA GLU A 40 11.18 21.82 -3.88
C GLU A 40 12.12 22.29 -5.01
N ASP A 41 13.00 21.43 -5.53
CA ASP A 41 13.87 21.75 -6.65
C ASP A 41 13.13 21.55 -7.98
N PRO A 42 13.30 22.43 -9.00
CA PRO A 42 12.58 22.30 -10.25
C PRO A 42 12.83 20.96 -10.96
N GLY A 43 11.78 20.14 -11.02
CA GLY A 43 11.78 18.85 -11.70
C GLY A 43 10.95 17.82 -10.94
N THR A 44 10.62 16.71 -11.59
CA THR A 44 10.13 15.54 -10.86
C THR A 44 11.30 14.84 -10.19
N ASP A 45 11.13 14.35 -8.98
CA ASP A 45 12.17 13.63 -8.24
C ASP A 45 11.62 12.37 -7.55
N GLY A 46 10.30 12.13 -7.65
CA GLY A 46 9.68 10.96 -7.07
C GLY A 46 8.23 10.73 -7.49
N PHE A 47 7.59 9.82 -6.77
CA PHE A 47 6.18 9.49 -6.93
C PHE A 47 5.58 9.11 -5.57
N ALA A 48 4.26 9.20 -5.46
CA ALA A 48 3.54 8.85 -4.24
C ALA A 48 2.53 7.73 -4.49
N ILE A 49 2.51 6.75 -3.59
CA ILE A 49 1.62 5.60 -3.66
C ILE A 49 0.85 5.39 -2.37
N LYS A 50 -0.30 4.72 -2.51
CA LYS A 50 -1.04 4.11 -1.40
C LYS A 50 -1.08 2.62 -1.59
N VAL A 51 -0.63 1.87 -0.58
CA VAL A 51 -0.64 0.41 -0.58
C VAL A 51 -1.71 -0.08 0.38
N TYR A 52 -2.59 -0.95 -0.12
CA TYR A 52 -3.71 -1.54 0.62
C TYR A 52 -3.57 -3.06 0.64
N PRO A 53 -3.09 -3.64 1.75
CA PRO A 53 -2.98 -5.08 1.90
C PRO A 53 -4.36 -5.70 2.07
N GLY A 54 -4.72 -6.61 1.18
CA GLY A 54 -6.05 -7.19 1.10
C GLY A 54 -6.09 -8.67 1.43
N ASN A 55 -7.30 -9.17 1.55
CA ASN A 55 -7.62 -10.58 1.49
C ASN A 55 -8.76 -10.75 0.48
N LEU A 56 -8.61 -11.60 -0.54
CA LEU A 56 -9.61 -11.77 -1.61
C LEU A 56 -10.99 -12.23 -1.10
N ARG A 57 -11.05 -12.76 0.13
CA ARG A 57 -12.27 -13.22 0.80
C ARG A 57 -12.81 -12.24 1.83
N ALA A 58 -12.18 -11.06 2.00
CA ALA A 58 -12.62 -10.05 2.95
C ALA A 58 -12.70 -8.67 2.31
N ALA A 59 -13.78 -7.93 2.61
CA ALA A 59 -14.00 -6.60 2.04
C ALA A 59 -13.05 -5.52 2.59
N LYS A 60 -12.45 -5.72 3.77
CA LYS A 60 -11.59 -4.73 4.42
C LYS A 60 -10.11 -5.07 4.28
N THR A 61 -9.31 -4.04 4.04
CA THR A 61 -7.85 -4.08 4.03
C THR A 61 -7.31 -4.24 5.45
N ARG A 62 -6.06 -4.70 5.57
CA ARG A 62 -5.45 -5.16 6.81
C ARG A 62 -4.07 -4.54 7.03
N GLU A 63 -3.67 -4.49 8.29
CA GLU A 63 -2.32 -4.09 8.68
C GLU A 63 -1.31 -5.18 8.26
N ILE A 64 -0.18 -4.77 7.71
CA ILE A 64 1.03 -5.60 7.60
C ILE A 64 1.66 -5.64 8.99
N THR A 65 1.55 -6.78 9.66
CA THR A 65 2.11 -7.00 11.00
C THR A 65 3.44 -7.73 11.00
N GLY A 66 3.91 -8.19 9.83
CA GLY A 66 5.19 -8.87 9.66
C GLY A 66 5.60 -9.00 8.20
N GLY A 67 6.89 -9.27 7.97
CA GLY A 67 7.51 -9.30 6.65
C GLY A 67 8.06 -7.96 6.20
N THR A 68 8.42 -7.89 4.92
CA THR A 68 9.01 -6.71 4.26
C THR A 68 8.20 -6.35 3.04
N LEU A 69 7.75 -5.10 2.98
CA LEU A 69 7.17 -4.51 1.78
C LEU A 69 8.30 -3.98 0.91
N GLU A 70 8.34 -4.44 -0.33
CA GLU A 70 9.29 -3.99 -1.33
C GLU A 70 8.55 -3.28 -2.46
N ILE A 71 9.08 -2.13 -2.88
CA ILE A 71 8.62 -1.39 -4.05
C ILE A 71 9.78 -1.35 -5.03
N ALA A 72 9.58 -1.93 -6.20
CA ALA A 72 10.57 -2.01 -7.27
C ALA A 72 10.17 -1.06 -8.41
N LEU A 73 11.08 -0.16 -8.78
CA LEU A 73 11.00 0.76 -9.92
C LEU A 73 11.66 0.11 -11.14
N PHE A 74 11.03 0.20 -12.30
CA PHE A 74 11.58 -0.25 -13.58
C PHE A 74 11.60 0.90 -14.59
N ASP A 75 12.69 1.02 -15.35
CA ASP A 75 12.80 2.04 -16.38
C ASP A 75 12.01 1.63 -17.64
N GLY A 76 10.94 2.36 -17.95
CA GLY A 76 9.98 1.99 -19.00
C GLY A 76 8.76 1.22 -18.49
N VAL A 77 7.84 0.93 -19.42
CA VAL A 77 6.64 0.14 -19.15
C VAL A 77 7.00 -1.34 -19.07
N ARG A 78 6.64 -1.98 -17.95
CA ARG A 78 6.95 -3.38 -17.66
C ARG A 78 6.15 -4.31 -18.56
N GLY A 79 6.84 -4.91 -19.52
CA GLY A 79 6.32 -6.02 -20.32
C GLY A 79 6.37 -7.36 -19.58
N SER A 80 6.11 -8.45 -20.29
CA SER A 80 6.13 -9.82 -19.74
C SER A 80 7.54 -10.37 -19.47
N LYS A 81 8.60 -9.69 -19.95
CA LYS A 81 9.98 -10.15 -19.77
C LYS A 81 10.51 -9.74 -18.39
N PRO A 82 11.25 -10.63 -17.70
CA PRO A 82 12.02 -10.25 -16.53
C PRO A 82 12.99 -9.11 -16.89
N ALA A 83 13.00 -8.09 -16.05
CA ALA A 83 13.94 -6.97 -16.10
C ALA A 83 14.39 -6.71 -14.66
N ASP A 84 15.62 -6.25 -14.49
CA ASP A 84 16.12 -5.83 -13.18
C ASP A 84 15.50 -4.48 -12.80
N PRO A 85 15.15 -4.27 -11.52
CA PRO A 85 14.65 -2.98 -11.07
C PRO A 85 15.77 -1.94 -11.12
N LEU A 86 15.42 -0.74 -11.58
CA LEU A 86 16.27 0.45 -11.53
C LEU A 86 16.56 0.86 -10.07
N LYS A 87 15.55 0.75 -9.20
CA LYS A 87 15.67 1.04 -7.77
C LYS A 87 14.66 0.22 -6.98
N THR A 88 15.02 -0.10 -5.75
CA THR A 88 14.14 -0.80 -4.81
C THR A 88 14.10 -0.06 -3.48
N TRP A 89 12.91 0.13 -2.92
CA TRP A 89 12.71 0.55 -1.53
C TRP A 89 12.15 -0.60 -0.73
N THR A 90 12.62 -0.74 0.51
CA THR A 90 12.17 -1.80 1.43
C THR A 90 11.73 -1.19 2.75
N PHE A 91 10.61 -1.70 3.26
CA PHE A 91 10.04 -1.28 4.54
C PHE A 91 9.65 -2.52 5.34
N SER A 92 10.21 -2.64 6.55
CA SER A 92 9.72 -3.60 7.52
C SER A 92 8.31 -3.24 7.99
N ALA A 93 7.57 -4.22 8.52
CA ALA A 93 6.27 -3.99 9.14
C ALA A 93 6.30 -2.92 10.25
N GLU A 94 7.42 -2.81 10.97
CA GLU A 94 7.61 -1.79 12.01
C GLU A 94 7.72 -0.38 11.40
N GLN A 95 8.57 -0.21 10.39
CA GLN A 95 8.73 1.07 9.68
C GLN A 95 7.43 1.52 9.02
N LEU A 96 6.65 0.58 8.49
CA LEU A 96 5.35 0.87 7.87
C LEU A 96 4.34 1.53 8.82
N ARG A 97 4.48 1.39 10.14
CA ARG A 97 3.59 2.07 11.10
C ARG A 97 3.60 3.59 10.97
N ALA A 98 4.75 4.17 10.62
CA ALA A 98 4.90 5.62 10.41
C ALA A 98 4.14 6.14 9.17
N TYR A 99 3.84 5.26 8.22
CA TYR A 99 3.17 5.59 6.96
C TYR A 99 1.70 5.18 6.93
N ARG A 100 1.18 4.67 8.06
CA ARG A 100 -0.18 4.16 8.17
C ARG A 100 -1.20 5.27 7.91
N ILE A 101 -2.21 4.92 7.13
CA ILE A 101 -3.45 5.67 7.00
C ILE A 101 -4.63 4.78 7.37
N ASP A 102 -5.60 5.33 8.08
CA ASP A 102 -6.89 4.70 8.32
C ASP A 102 -7.89 5.24 7.30
N ALA A 103 -8.43 4.35 6.46
CA ALA A 103 -9.41 4.66 5.43
C ALA A 103 -10.71 3.87 5.68
N THR A 104 -11.80 4.27 5.02
CA THR A 104 -13.09 3.54 5.11
C THR A 104 -12.96 2.07 4.71
N ILE A 105 -12.07 1.77 3.77
CA ILE A 105 -11.78 0.41 3.28
C ILE A 105 -10.88 -0.40 4.23
N GLY A 106 -10.35 0.21 5.30
CA GLY A 106 -9.44 -0.40 6.25
C GLY A 106 -8.11 0.34 6.33
N ILE A 107 -7.05 -0.39 6.65
CA ILE A 107 -5.69 0.15 6.83
C ILE A 107 -4.97 0.19 5.48
N GLY A 108 -4.25 1.28 5.22
CA GLY A 108 -3.32 1.40 4.10
C GLY A 108 -2.03 2.09 4.53
N TYR A 109 -1.12 2.26 3.56
CA TYR A 109 0.17 2.92 3.76
C TYR A 109 0.40 3.95 2.66
N GLN A 110 0.67 5.20 3.04
CA GLN A 110 0.98 6.28 2.10
C GLN A 110 2.49 6.54 2.08
N LEU A 111 3.10 6.34 0.93
CA LEU A 111 4.54 6.45 0.73
C LEU A 111 4.83 7.52 -0.33
N ALA A 112 5.79 8.39 -0.06
CA ALA A 112 6.41 9.28 -1.05
C ALA A 112 7.83 8.78 -1.28
N LEU A 113 8.15 8.41 -2.52
CA LEU A 113 9.35 7.68 -2.88
C LEU A 113 10.18 8.51 -3.86
N ARG A 114 11.33 8.98 -3.39
CA ARG A 114 12.32 9.71 -4.20
C ARG A 114 13.29 8.73 -4.85
N TRP A 115 13.54 8.91 -6.14
CA TRP A 115 14.48 8.05 -6.87
C TRP A 115 15.94 8.48 -6.70
N GLU A 116 16.18 9.70 -6.24
CA GLU A 116 17.51 10.28 -6.03
C GLU A 116 18.32 10.20 -7.34
N GLU A 117 19.49 9.54 -7.34
CA GLU A 117 20.30 9.35 -8.54
C GLU A 117 19.71 8.36 -9.57
N ASN A 118 18.70 7.56 -9.19
CA ASN A 118 18.14 6.50 -10.04
C ASN A 118 16.91 6.98 -10.82
N ARG A 119 17.01 8.18 -11.42
CA ARG A 119 15.93 8.78 -12.21
C ARG A 119 15.62 7.89 -13.43
N PRO A 120 14.34 7.52 -13.68
CA PRO A 120 13.97 6.85 -14.91
C PRO A 120 14.37 7.69 -16.14
N SER A 121 14.89 7.03 -17.17
CA SER A 121 15.35 7.68 -18.40
C SER A 121 14.22 7.87 -19.42
N ARG A 122 13.15 7.08 -19.30
CA ARG A 122 12.00 7.08 -20.20
C ARG A 122 10.91 8.06 -19.74
N SER A 123 10.01 8.41 -20.65
CA SER A 123 8.83 9.24 -20.35
C SER A 123 7.79 8.54 -19.47
N ARG A 124 7.88 7.22 -19.31
CA ARG A 124 7.06 6.40 -18.42
C ARG A 124 7.93 5.38 -17.72
N PHE A 125 7.58 5.05 -16.50
CA PHE A 125 8.21 3.99 -15.71
C PHE A 125 7.14 3.14 -15.04
N SER A 126 7.51 1.93 -14.66
CA SER A 126 6.60 1.04 -13.93
C SER A 126 7.08 0.82 -12.51
N ILE A 127 6.12 0.59 -11.63
CA ILE A 127 6.38 0.12 -10.27
C ILE A 127 5.67 -1.19 -10.01
N VAL A 128 6.27 -2.02 -9.17
CA VAL A 128 5.68 -3.27 -8.68
C VAL A 128 5.94 -3.34 -7.19
N THR A 129 4.89 -3.63 -6.43
CA THR A 129 5.01 -3.83 -4.99
C THR A 129 4.91 -5.31 -4.67
N ARG A 130 5.74 -5.80 -3.76
CA ARG A 130 5.62 -7.15 -3.20
C ARG A 130 5.75 -7.17 -1.69
N LEU A 131 5.08 -8.12 -1.05
CA LEU A 131 5.19 -8.39 0.38
C LEU A 131 5.87 -9.75 0.56
N ILE A 132 7.08 -9.71 1.12
CA ILE A 132 7.92 -10.88 1.38
C ILE A 132 7.72 -11.31 2.83
N ARG A 133 7.43 -12.60 3.05
CA ARG A 133 7.21 -13.17 4.38
C ARG A 133 7.86 -14.53 4.46
N GLU A 134 8.57 -14.78 5.55
CA GLU A 134 9.24 -16.06 5.78
C GLU A 134 8.24 -17.22 5.74
N GLY A 135 8.58 -18.27 5.01
CA GLY A 135 7.77 -19.48 4.87
C GLY A 135 6.45 -19.31 4.12
N LYS A 136 6.23 -18.17 3.44
CA LYS A 136 5.01 -17.91 2.65
C LYS A 136 5.35 -17.42 1.25
N PRO A 137 4.49 -17.68 0.25
CA PRO A 137 4.64 -17.06 -1.05
C PRO A 137 4.60 -15.53 -0.96
N ASP A 138 5.46 -14.89 -1.75
CA ASP A 138 5.43 -13.46 -1.99
C ASP A 138 4.07 -13.06 -2.57
N VAL A 139 3.52 -11.94 -2.09
CA VAL A 139 2.28 -11.37 -2.63
C VAL A 139 2.66 -10.17 -3.48
N PHE A 140 2.28 -10.17 -4.75
CA PHE A 140 2.58 -9.09 -5.69
C PHE A 140 1.35 -8.22 -5.96
N SER A 141 1.58 -6.93 -6.23
CA SER A 141 0.61 -6.07 -6.89
C SER A 141 0.62 -6.30 -8.41
N ALA A 142 -0.42 -5.81 -9.09
CA ALA A 142 -0.29 -5.53 -10.51
C ALA A 142 0.79 -4.43 -10.73
N PRO A 143 1.49 -4.44 -11.88
CA PRO A 143 2.33 -3.31 -12.26
C PRO A 143 1.49 -2.04 -12.44
N ILE A 144 2.07 -0.89 -12.09
CA ILE A 144 1.47 0.43 -12.33
C ILE A 144 2.45 1.25 -13.13
N ASP A 145 1.95 1.86 -14.20
CA ASP A 145 2.72 2.77 -15.03
C ASP A 145 2.46 4.22 -14.62
N ILE A 146 3.52 5.00 -14.53
CA ILE A 146 3.51 6.40 -14.13
C ILE A 146 4.23 7.21 -15.20
N GLU A 147 3.65 8.34 -15.58
CA GLU A 147 4.25 9.28 -16.52
C GLU A 147 5.23 10.22 -15.82
N MET A 148 6.33 10.56 -16.49
CA MET A 148 7.15 11.70 -16.08
C MET A 148 6.36 12.99 -16.34
N ALA A 149 6.32 13.90 -15.36
CA ALA A 149 5.77 15.23 -15.62
C ALA A 149 6.62 15.94 -16.68
N LYS A 150 5.96 16.74 -17.51
CA LYS A 150 6.59 17.55 -18.54
C LYS A 150 7.27 18.78 -17.96
#